data_AF-A0A379VUS9-F1
#
_entry.id   AF-A0A379VUS9-F1
#
_cell.length_a   1.000
_cell.length_b   1.000
_cell.length_c   1.000
_cell.angle_alpha   90.00
_cell.angle_beta   90.00
_cell.angle_gamma   90.00
#
_symmetry.space_group_name_H-M   'P 1'
#
loop_
_entity.id
_entity.type
_entity.pdbx_description
1 polymer ?
#
loop_
_entity_poly.entity_id
_entity_poly.type
_entity_poly.pdbx_seq_one_letter_code
_entity_poly.pdbx_strand_id
1 'polypeptide(L)'
;MVFFIFCNTVVVPPTLLSAFHLPADNLLMLTQYAFLTTALACLAQAFCGHRRAIMEGPTGLWWGAILTITLGEASRGTPLNDIASSLSVGIAISAMVTIFIGISGLGHRLARLFTPAVMVFFMLLLGAQLTSIFFKGMLGLPFGIADTSARIKLAPFGLAVAVMCFILAMIIFLQQRISRYALLVGTVVGWGYGGYAFLHHTYRRVN
;
A
#
# COMPACT_ATOMS: atom_id res chain seq x y z
N MET A 1 -5.94 -14.32 9.36
CA MET A 1 -6.53 -12.96 9.29
C MET A 1 -5.56 -11.94 9.87
N VAL A 2 -5.12 -12.08 11.13
CA VAL A 2 -4.09 -11.22 11.74
C VAL A 2 -2.81 -11.09 10.89
N PHE A 3 -2.29 -12.21 10.39
CA PHE A 3 -1.11 -12.20 9.54
C PHE A 3 -1.28 -11.40 8.23
N PHE A 4 -2.46 -11.43 7.62
CA PHE A 4 -2.76 -10.68 6.40
C PHE A 4 -2.81 -9.16 6.66
N ILE A 5 -3.40 -8.76 7.79
CA ILE A 5 -3.47 -7.36 8.23
C ILE A 5 -2.06 -6.83 8.58
N PHE A 6 -1.23 -7.67 9.20
CA PHE A 6 0.18 -7.36 9.44
C PHE A 6 0.94 -7.13 8.13
N CYS A 7 0.80 -8.04 7.16
CA CYS A 7 1.47 -7.93 5.87
C CYS A 7 1.06 -6.65 5.12
N ASN A 8 -0.23 -6.28 5.17
CA ASN A 8 -0.71 -5.01 4.61
C ASN A 8 -0.03 -3.81 5.29
N THR A 9 0.04 -3.79 6.62
CA THR A 9 0.65 -2.69 7.38
C THR A 9 2.14 -2.54 7.11
N VAL A 10 2.88 -3.64 6.93
CA VAL A 10 4.33 -3.62 6.65
C VAL A 10 4.65 -3.18 5.22
N VAL A 11 3.75 -3.40 4.26
CA VAL A 11 3.97 -3.03 2.85
C VAL A 11 3.77 -1.53 2.60
N VAL A 12 3.01 -0.84 3.46
CA VAL A 12 2.73 0.60 3.30
C VAL A 12 4.00 1.48 3.41
N PRO A 13 4.82 1.39 4.47
CA PRO A 13 6.05 2.19 4.60
C PRO A 13 7.01 2.14 3.40
N PRO A 14 7.43 0.97 2.88
CA PRO A 14 8.34 0.92 1.74
C PRO A 14 7.70 1.43 0.44
N THR A 15 6.38 1.27 0.29
CA THR A 15 5.65 1.80 -0.88
C THR A 15 5.61 3.32 -0.86
N LEU A 16 5.33 3.93 0.30
CA LEU A 16 5.39 5.39 0.49
C LEU A 16 6.81 5.92 0.31
N LEU A 17 7.82 5.25 0.88
CA LEU A 17 9.22 5.62 0.73
C LEU A 17 9.60 5.74 -0.75
N SER A 18 9.22 4.74 -1.54
CA SER A 18 9.52 4.67 -2.97
C SER A 18 8.72 5.71 -3.77
N ALA A 19 7.45 5.93 -3.43
CA ALA A 19 6.61 6.90 -4.12
C ALA A 19 7.05 8.36 -3.88
N PHE A 20 7.44 8.69 -2.65
CA PHE A 20 7.87 10.02 -2.25
C PHE A 20 9.39 10.26 -2.40
N HIS A 21 10.14 9.29 -2.94
CA HIS A 21 11.60 9.36 -3.11
C HIS A 21 12.36 9.73 -1.81
N LEU A 22 11.86 9.25 -0.68
CA LEU A 22 12.44 9.53 0.63
C LEU A 22 13.74 8.73 0.85
N PRO A 23 14.71 9.28 1.62
CA PRO A 23 15.95 8.57 1.94
C PRO A 23 15.67 7.28 2.72
N ALA A 24 16.43 6.22 2.44
CA ALA A 24 16.23 4.88 3.01
C ALA A 24 16.31 4.84 4.55
N ASP A 25 17.02 5.80 5.16
CA ASP A 25 17.11 5.95 6.61
C ASP A 25 15.74 6.18 7.27
N ASN A 26 14.80 6.80 6.54
CA ASN A 26 13.46 7.08 7.04
C ASN A 26 12.55 5.85 7.05
N LEU A 27 12.94 4.73 6.43
CA LEU A 27 12.10 3.52 6.33
C LEU A 27 11.79 2.93 7.71
N LEU A 28 12.80 2.85 8.58
CA LEU A 28 12.66 2.37 9.95
C LEU A 28 11.71 3.25 10.74
N MET A 29 11.87 4.57 10.63
CA MET A 29 11.03 5.56 11.29
C MET A 29 9.58 5.48 10.82
N LEU A 30 9.33 5.45 9.51
CA LEU A 30 7.98 5.30 8.93
C LEU A 30 7.31 4.01 9.38
N THR A 31 8.06 2.90 9.42
CA THR A 31 7.54 1.60 9.84
C THR A 31 7.13 1.62 11.31
N GLN A 32 7.98 2.19 12.18
CA GLN A 32 7.67 2.35 13.60
C GLN A 32 6.42 3.22 13.83
N TYR A 33 6.32 4.35 13.13
CA TYR A 33 5.13 5.20 13.22
C TYR A 33 3.88 4.50 12.73
N ALA A 34 3.93 3.78 11.60
CA ALA A 34 2.78 3.04 11.07
C ALA A 34 2.26 2.00 12.08
N PHE A 35 3.15 1.26 12.73
CA PHE A 35 2.76 0.32 13.78
C PHE A 35 2.21 1.01 15.03
N LEU A 36 2.91 2.03 15.53
CA LEU A 36 2.52 2.72 16.77
C LEU A 36 1.15 3.41 16.62
N THR A 37 0.95 4.10 15.50
CA THR A 37 -0.32 4.77 15.18
C THR A 37 -1.47 3.78 15.02
N THR A 38 -1.25 2.68 14.30
CA THR A 38 -2.26 1.62 14.15
C THR A 38 -2.60 0.97 15.49
N ALA A 39 -1.59 0.71 16.33
CA ALA A 39 -1.79 0.15 17.66
C ALA A 39 -2.59 1.11 18.56
N LEU A 40 -2.25 2.40 18.57
CA LEU A 40 -2.99 3.44 19.29
C LEU A 40 -4.42 3.58 18.81
N ALA A 41 -4.65 3.55 17.49
CA ALA A 41 -5.99 3.62 16.90
C ALA A 41 -6.85 2.41 17.30
N CYS A 42 -6.30 1.18 17.21
CA CYS A 42 -6.99 -0.03 17.66
C CYS A 42 -7.32 0.03 19.15
N LEU A 43 -6.39 0.54 19.97
CA LEU A 43 -6.58 0.69 21.40
C LEU A 43 -7.68 1.71 21.72
N ALA A 44 -7.66 2.87 21.06
CA ALA A 44 -8.70 3.89 21.18
C ALA A 44 -10.08 3.36 20.77
N GLN A 45 -10.16 2.57 19.69
CA GLN A 45 -11.41 1.96 19.23
C GLN A 45 -11.91 0.84 20.16
N ALA A 46 -11.01 0.12 20.82
CA ALA A 46 -11.36 -0.86 21.84
C ALA A 46 -11.93 -0.21 23.11
N PHE A 47 -11.36 0.92 23.56
CA PHE A 47 -11.79 1.61 24.78
C PHE A 47 -13.00 2.54 24.58
N CYS A 48 -13.00 3.34 23.51
CA CYS A 48 -14.00 4.40 23.27
C CYS A 48 -15.02 4.05 22.16
N GLY A 49 -14.77 3.00 21.37
CA GLY A 49 -15.60 2.61 20.23
C GLY A 49 -16.50 1.40 20.51
N HIS A 50 -16.63 0.51 19.52
CA HIS A 50 -17.55 -0.64 19.55
C HIS A 50 -17.23 -1.74 20.58
N ARG A 51 -16.19 -1.58 21.42
CA ARG A 51 -15.73 -2.58 22.41
C ARG A 51 -15.42 -3.98 21.84
N ARG A 52 -15.17 -4.08 20.53
CA ARG A 52 -14.77 -5.33 19.86
C ARG A 52 -13.29 -5.27 19.49
N ALA A 53 -12.57 -6.36 19.76
CA ALA A 53 -11.19 -6.53 19.33
C ALA A 53 -11.11 -6.84 17.82
N ILE A 54 -11.34 -5.81 17.01
CA ILE A 54 -11.15 -5.88 15.55
C ILE A 54 -9.79 -5.24 15.25
N MET A 55 -8.93 -5.99 14.58
CA MET A 55 -7.66 -5.47 14.08
C MET A 55 -7.97 -4.57 12.87
N GLU A 56 -7.91 -3.27 13.08
CA GLU A 56 -7.94 -2.27 12.00
C GLU A 56 -6.52 -2.15 11.43
N GLY A 57 -6.40 -2.19 10.11
CA GLY A 57 -5.15 -1.90 9.41
C GLY A 57 -5.32 -0.66 8.54
N PRO A 58 -4.23 -0.06 8.04
CA PRO A 58 -4.32 1.01 7.05
C PRO A 58 -5.12 0.51 5.83
N THR A 59 -6.30 1.10 5.61
CA THR A 59 -7.19 0.68 4.53
C THR A 59 -6.50 0.90 3.19
N GLY A 60 -6.44 -0.17 2.37
CA GLY A 60 -5.91 -0.13 1.00
C GLY A 60 -6.44 1.03 0.16
N LEU A 61 -7.72 1.34 0.34
CA LEU A 61 -8.41 2.49 -0.27
C LEU A 61 -7.71 3.82 -0.01
N TRP A 62 -7.44 4.14 1.26
CA TRP A 62 -7.04 5.49 1.65
C TRP A 62 -5.63 5.83 1.17
N TRP A 63 -4.67 4.93 1.36
CA TRP A 63 -3.32 5.20 0.86
C TRP A 63 -3.23 5.04 -0.66
N GLY A 64 -4.03 4.18 -1.29
CA GLY A 64 -4.14 4.09 -2.76
C GLY A 64 -4.66 5.39 -3.41
N ALA A 65 -5.66 6.04 -2.78
CA ALA A 65 -6.15 7.35 -3.19
C ALA A 65 -5.07 8.43 -3.01
N ILE A 66 -4.40 8.47 -1.84
CA ILE A 66 -3.30 9.38 -1.56
C ILE A 66 -2.19 9.27 -2.63
N LEU A 67 -1.78 8.05 -2.96
CA LEU A 67 -0.77 7.83 -3.99
C LEU A 67 -1.26 8.28 -5.36
N THR A 68 -2.50 7.99 -5.73
CA THR A 68 -3.04 8.42 -7.03
C THR A 68 -3.03 9.95 -7.17
N ILE A 69 -3.43 10.66 -6.12
CA ILE A 69 -3.41 12.13 -6.10
C ILE A 69 -1.97 12.64 -6.13
N THR A 70 -1.10 12.10 -5.28
CA THR A 70 0.31 12.51 -5.22
C THR A 70 1.00 12.32 -6.56
N LEU A 71 0.79 11.18 -7.21
CA LEU A 71 1.35 10.86 -8.52
C LEU A 71 0.75 11.75 -9.63
N GLY A 72 -0.54 12.07 -9.52
CA GLY A 72 -1.19 13.01 -10.42
C GLY A 72 -0.61 14.41 -10.31
N GLU A 73 -0.46 14.93 -9.10
CA GLU A 73 0.08 16.28 -8.86
C GLU A 73 1.59 16.37 -9.13
N ALA A 74 2.34 15.31 -8.82
CA ALA A 74 3.77 15.22 -9.18
C ALA A 74 3.97 15.24 -10.70
N SER A 75 3.08 14.61 -11.48
CA SER A 75 3.14 14.67 -12.94
C SER A 75 2.89 16.06 -13.52
N ARG A 76 2.29 16.95 -12.74
CA ARG A 76 2.07 18.37 -13.08
C ARG A 76 3.24 19.27 -12.67
N GLY A 77 4.30 18.70 -12.08
CA GLY A 77 5.49 19.44 -11.66
C GLY A 77 5.34 20.17 -10.31
N THR A 78 4.31 19.87 -9.53
CA THR A 78 4.14 20.49 -8.19
C THR A 78 5.18 19.91 -7.21
N PRO A 79 5.79 20.74 -6.35
CA PRO A 79 6.79 20.27 -5.40
C PRO A 79 6.12 19.40 -4.32
N LEU A 80 6.80 18.31 -3.92
CA LEU A 80 6.27 17.32 -2.96
C LEU A 80 5.83 17.94 -1.63
N ASN A 81 6.46 19.02 -1.18
CA ASN A 81 6.12 19.68 0.07
C ASN A 81 4.73 20.34 0.03
N ASP A 82 4.37 20.92 -1.12
CA ASP A 82 3.05 21.55 -1.31
C ASP A 82 1.96 20.48 -1.44
N ILE A 83 2.28 19.35 -2.09
CA ILE A 83 1.40 18.18 -2.15
C ILE A 83 1.16 17.63 -0.74
N ALA A 84 2.22 17.42 0.06
CA ALA A 84 2.10 16.89 1.42
C ALA A 84 1.29 17.81 2.33
N SER A 85 1.51 19.13 2.23
CA SER A 85 0.75 20.13 2.98
C SER A 85 -0.72 20.12 2.59
N SER A 86 -1.03 20.13 1.29
CA SER A 86 -2.41 20.07 0.78
C SER A 86 -3.12 18.77 1.18
N LEU A 87 -2.39 17.65 1.15
CA LEU A 87 -2.89 16.35 1.55
C LEU A 87 -3.20 16.30 3.06
N SER A 88 -2.34 16.88 3.89
CA SER A 88 -2.54 16.92 5.35
C SER A 88 -3.81 17.68 5.72
N VAL A 89 -4.05 18.83 5.06
CA VAL A 89 -5.27 19.63 5.23
C VAL A 89 -6.49 18.87 4.71
N GLY A 90 -6.38 18.22 3.55
CA GLY A 90 -7.46 17.40 2.99
C GLY A 90 -7.87 16.25 3.91
N ILE A 91 -6.90 15.55 4.51
CA ILE A 91 -7.15 14.48 5.49
C ILE A 91 -7.80 15.05 6.76
N ALA A 92 -7.33 16.19 7.26
CA ALA A 92 -7.91 16.82 8.45
C ALA A 92 -9.37 17.24 8.22
N ILE A 93 -9.68 17.86 7.07
CA ILE A 93 -11.05 18.22 6.69
C ILE A 93 -11.90 16.95 6.54
N SER A 94 -11.39 15.92 5.87
CA SER A 94 -12.10 14.64 5.73
C SER A 94 -12.43 14.04 7.10
N ALA A 95 -11.50 14.05 8.05
CA ALA A 95 -11.72 13.54 9.40
C ALA A 95 -12.81 14.34 10.13
N MET A 96 -12.80 15.68 10.04
CA MET A 96 -13.85 16.53 10.61
C MET A 96 -15.22 16.22 10.02
N VAL A 97 -15.31 16.09 8.69
CA VAL A 97 -16.56 15.74 7.99
C VAL A 97 -17.05 14.37 8.42
N THR A 98 -16.16 13.36 8.52
CA THR A 98 -16.52 12.02 8.99
C THR A 98 -17.07 12.04 10.41
N ILE A 99 -16.45 12.81 11.33
CA ILE A 99 -16.96 12.97 12.70
C ILE A 99 -18.36 13.62 12.69
N PHE A 100 -18.56 14.66 11.88
CA PHE A 100 -19.84 15.34 11.78
C PHE A 100 -20.96 14.43 11.24
N ILE A 101 -20.66 13.61 10.22
CA ILE A 101 -21.58 12.61 9.67
C ILE A 101 -21.88 11.51 10.71
N GLY A 102 -20.87 11.12 11.49
CA GLY A 102 -21.03 10.15 12.58
C GLY A 102 -21.97 10.64 13.67
N ILE A 103 -21.81 11.88 14.13
CA ILE A 103 -22.66 12.48 15.19
C ILE A 103 -24.09 12.74 14.68
N SER A 104 -24.25 13.18 13.43
CA SER A 104 -25.57 13.50 12.85
C SER A 104 -26.40 12.26 12.46
N GLY A 105 -25.84 11.05 12.54
CA GLY A 105 -26.54 9.82 12.16
C GLY A 105 -26.81 9.69 10.65
N LEU A 106 -26.31 10.62 9.83
CA LEU A 106 -26.47 10.62 8.38
C LEU A 106 -25.83 9.39 7.71
N GLY A 107 -24.89 8.75 8.41
CA GLY A 107 -24.24 7.52 7.96
C GLY A 107 -25.22 6.41 7.57
N HIS A 108 -26.35 6.26 8.28
CA HIS A 108 -27.35 5.25 7.92
C HIS A 108 -28.04 5.56 6.59
N ARG A 109 -28.29 6.84 6.27
CA ARG A 109 -28.86 7.24 4.98
C ARG A 109 -27.85 7.05 3.86
N LEU A 110 -26.59 7.39 4.10
CA LEU A 110 -25.51 7.25 3.14
C LEU A 110 -25.22 5.77 2.80
N ALA A 111 -25.30 4.88 3.80
CA ALA A 111 -25.15 3.44 3.61
C ALA A 111 -26.18 2.85 2.62
N ARG A 112 -27.35 3.49 2.48
CA ARG A 112 -28.39 3.06 1.52
C ARG A 112 -28.01 3.33 0.06
N LEU A 113 -27.08 4.25 -0.20
CA LEU A 113 -26.55 4.55 -1.53
C LEU A 113 -25.60 3.45 -2.02
N PHE A 114 -24.94 2.78 -1.09
CA PHE A 114 -24.00 1.69 -1.35
C PHE A 114 -24.71 0.35 -1.49
N THR A 115 -25.50 0.22 -2.54
CA THR A 115 -26.17 -1.04 -2.86
C THR A 115 -25.15 -2.15 -3.16
N PRO A 116 -25.52 -3.44 -3.02
CA PRO A 116 -24.61 -4.56 -3.31
C PRO A 116 -23.97 -4.48 -4.70
N ALA A 117 -24.69 -3.98 -5.71
CA ALA A 117 -24.16 -3.77 -7.04
C ALA A 117 -23.03 -2.72 -7.06
N VAL A 118 -23.25 -1.55 -6.44
CA VAL A 118 -22.23 -0.48 -6.34
C VAL A 118 -21.00 -0.97 -5.60
N MET A 119 -21.18 -1.77 -4.55
CA MET A 119 -20.07 -2.36 -3.80
C MET A 119 -19.22 -3.32 -4.65
N VAL A 120 -19.84 -4.13 -5.51
CA VAL A 120 -19.09 -5.01 -6.43
C VAL A 120 -18.24 -4.19 -7.41
N PHE A 121 -18.84 -3.19 -8.07
CA PHE A 121 -18.09 -2.32 -8.99
C PHE A 121 -16.99 -1.55 -8.28
N PHE A 122 -17.28 -1.02 -7.09
CA PHE A 122 -16.31 -0.30 -6.27
C PHE A 122 -15.13 -1.19 -5.88
N MET A 123 -15.38 -2.42 -5.40
CA MET A 123 -14.32 -3.36 -5.03
C MET A 123 -13.49 -3.80 -6.25
N LEU A 124 -14.13 -3.95 -7.41
CA LEU A 124 -13.46 -4.28 -8.66
C LEU A 124 -12.55 -3.12 -9.13
N LEU A 125 -13.06 -1.90 -9.16
CA LEU A 125 -12.29 -0.71 -9.54
C LEU A 125 -11.14 -0.43 -8.57
N LEU A 126 -11.38 -0.60 -7.27
CA LEU A 126 -10.36 -0.47 -6.24
C LEU A 126 -9.23 -1.49 -6.43
N GLY A 127 -9.57 -2.75 -6.70
CA GLY A 127 -8.60 -3.79 -7.01
C GLY A 127 -7.78 -3.46 -8.26
N ALA A 128 -8.43 -2.98 -9.32
CA ALA A 128 -7.77 -2.55 -10.56
C ALA A 128 -6.83 -1.35 -10.33
N GLN A 129 -7.26 -0.35 -9.55
CA GLN A 129 -6.47 0.83 -9.23
C GLN A 129 -5.19 0.45 -8.47
N LEU A 130 -5.32 -0.31 -7.38
CA LEU A 130 -4.17 -0.73 -6.57
C LEU A 130 -3.19 -1.58 -7.39
N THR A 131 -3.72 -2.50 -8.21
CA THR A 131 -2.91 -3.30 -9.14
C THR A 131 -2.12 -2.40 -10.09
N SER A 132 -2.75 -1.38 -10.68
CA SER A 132 -2.06 -0.44 -11.58
C SER A 132 -0.94 0.34 -10.88
N ILE A 133 -1.17 0.80 -9.64
CA ILE A 133 -0.15 1.51 -8.84
C ILE A 133 1.04 0.59 -8.57
N PHE A 134 0.80 -0.64 -8.12
CA PHE A 134 1.85 -1.61 -7.84
C PHE A 134 2.63 -2.02 -9.09
N PHE A 135 1.95 -2.25 -10.22
CA PHE A 135 2.61 -2.56 -11.49
C PHE A 135 3.55 -1.44 -11.94
N LYS A 136 3.10 -0.17 -11.84
CA LYS A 136 3.96 0.98 -12.13
C LYS A 136 5.15 1.06 -11.17
N GLY A 137 4.94 0.77 -9.88
CA GLY A 137 6.02 0.68 -8.88
C GLY A 137 7.03 -0.43 -9.19
N MET A 138 6.56 -1.62 -9.59
CA MET A 138 7.41 -2.77 -9.97
C MET A 138 8.22 -2.52 -11.24
N LEU A 139 7.70 -1.71 -12.17
CA LEU A 139 8.40 -1.31 -13.39
C LEU A 139 9.53 -0.29 -13.13
N GLY A 140 9.56 0.35 -11.95
CA GLY A 140 10.56 1.37 -11.61
C GLY A 140 10.54 2.55 -12.57
N LEU A 141 9.43 2.76 -13.29
CA LEU A 141 9.27 3.90 -14.19
C LEU A 141 9.23 5.18 -13.34
N PRO A 142 9.99 6.23 -13.70
CA PRO A 142 9.83 7.52 -13.06
C PRO A 142 8.37 7.93 -13.28
N PHE A 143 7.67 8.09 -12.17
CA PHE A 143 6.29 8.51 -12.20
C PHE A 143 6.22 9.97 -12.66
N GLY A 144 6.11 10.17 -13.97
CA GLY A 144 5.82 11.46 -14.56
C GLY A 144 7.00 12.35 -14.93
N ILE A 145 8.26 11.91 -14.86
CA ILE A 145 9.39 12.71 -15.38
C ILE A 145 10.10 11.92 -16.47
N ALA A 146 9.99 12.44 -17.69
CA ALA A 146 10.63 11.92 -18.89
C ALA A 146 12.14 12.17 -18.83
N ASP A 147 12.86 11.39 -18.02
CA ASP A 147 14.31 11.29 -18.13
C ASP A 147 14.67 10.16 -19.09
N THR A 148 15.32 10.55 -20.19
CA THR A 148 15.75 9.75 -21.35
C THR A 148 16.92 8.80 -21.02
N SER A 149 16.93 8.25 -19.80
CA SER A 149 17.93 7.30 -19.31
C SER A 149 17.33 6.27 -18.36
N ALA A 150 16.03 6.01 -18.47
CA ALA A 150 15.36 4.91 -17.80
C ALA A 150 15.85 3.57 -18.39
N ARG A 151 17.00 3.09 -17.91
CA ARG A 151 17.35 1.67 -18.05
C ARG A 151 16.31 0.90 -17.25
N ILE A 152 15.27 0.44 -17.95
CA ILE A 152 14.35 -0.59 -17.45
C ILE A 152 15.24 -1.70 -16.88
N LYS A 153 15.29 -1.82 -15.55
CA LYS A 153 16.02 -2.90 -14.92
C LYS A 153 15.16 -4.14 -15.12
N LEU A 154 15.35 -4.80 -16.27
CA LEU A 154 14.61 -5.98 -16.70
C LEU A 154 14.71 -7.12 -15.65
N ALA A 155 15.85 -7.18 -14.93
CA ALA A 155 16.10 -8.17 -13.89
C ALA A 155 15.14 -8.09 -12.69
N PRO A 156 14.99 -6.96 -11.97
CA PRO A 156 14.00 -6.83 -10.89
C PRO A 156 12.55 -6.91 -11.39
N PHE A 157 12.24 -6.45 -12.61
CA PHE A 157 10.89 -6.60 -13.17
C PHE A 157 10.52 -8.06 -13.41
N GLY A 158 11.41 -8.85 -14.03
CA GLY A 158 11.21 -10.28 -14.24
C GLY A 158 11.07 -11.06 -12.93
N LEU A 159 11.86 -10.69 -11.91
CA LEU A 159 11.72 -11.26 -10.56
C LEU A 159 10.36 -10.95 -9.94
N ALA A 160 9.89 -9.71 -10.06
CA ALA A 160 8.63 -9.27 -9.48
C ALA A 160 7.42 -9.97 -10.14
N VAL A 161 7.45 -10.14 -11.47
CA VAL A 161 6.44 -10.91 -12.21
C VAL A 161 6.49 -12.40 -11.85
N ALA A 162 7.67 -13.00 -11.74
CA ALA A 162 7.81 -14.40 -11.34
C ALA A 162 7.24 -14.67 -9.94
N VAL A 163 7.54 -13.80 -8.97
CA VAL A 163 6.99 -13.88 -7.60
C VAL A 163 5.47 -13.68 -7.62
N MET A 164 4.95 -12.74 -8.42
CA MET A 164 3.52 -12.53 -8.55
C MET A 164 2.78 -13.74 -9.15
N CYS A 165 3.31 -14.33 -10.22
CA CYS A 165 2.77 -15.55 -10.81
C CYS A 165 2.83 -16.72 -9.81
N PHE A 166 3.91 -16.85 -9.05
CA PHE A 166 4.04 -17.87 -8.01
C PHE A 166 2.99 -17.72 -6.90
N ILE A 167 2.78 -16.50 -6.40
CA ILE A 167 1.74 -16.21 -5.40
C ILE A 167 0.35 -16.51 -5.95
N LEU A 168 0.04 -16.07 -7.19
CA LEU A 168 -1.25 -16.33 -7.84
C LEU A 168 -1.50 -17.82 -8.03
N ALA A 169 -0.51 -18.57 -8.51
CA ALA A 169 -0.60 -20.02 -8.65
C ALA A 169 -0.87 -20.69 -7.29
N MET A 170 -0.17 -20.26 -6.23
CA MET A 170 -0.38 -20.79 -4.88
C MET A 170 -1.78 -20.45 -4.32
N ILE A 171 -2.33 -19.28 -4.64
CA ILE A 171 -3.68 -18.90 -4.22
C ILE A 171 -4.77 -19.70 -4.95
N ILE A 172 -4.58 -19.97 -6.25
CA ILE A 172 -5.57 -20.65 -7.10
C ILE A 172 -5.54 -22.17 -6.88
N PHE A 173 -4.34 -22.78 -6.80
CA PHE A 173 -4.20 -24.23 -6.69
C PHE A 173 -4.29 -24.76 -5.25
N LEU A 174 -4.06 -23.92 -4.24
CA LEU A 174 -3.92 -24.39 -2.86
C LEU A 174 -5.14 -24.04 -2.00
N GLN A 175 -5.58 -25.02 -1.20
CA GLN A 175 -6.74 -24.92 -0.33
C GLN A 175 -6.70 -23.66 0.56
N GLN A 176 -7.86 -23.02 0.74
CA GLN A 176 -8.10 -21.74 1.46
C GLN A 176 -7.41 -21.60 2.84
N ARG A 177 -7.01 -22.71 3.47
CA ARG A 177 -6.29 -22.72 4.75
C ARG A 177 -4.81 -22.33 4.60
N ILE A 178 -4.16 -22.73 3.50
CA ILE A 178 -2.74 -22.47 3.23
C ILE A 178 -2.55 -21.20 2.39
N SER A 179 -3.52 -20.87 1.53
CA SER A 179 -3.54 -19.64 0.72
C SER A 179 -3.35 -18.35 1.57
N ARG A 180 -3.76 -18.38 2.84
CA ARG A 180 -3.53 -17.29 3.82
C ARG A 180 -2.05 -16.97 4.10
N TYR A 181 -1.16 -17.92 3.87
CA TYR A 181 0.29 -17.78 4.05
C TYR A 181 1.04 -17.55 2.73
N ALA A 182 0.35 -17.62 1.58
CA ALA A 182 0.97 -17.49 0.27
C ALA A 182 1.74 -16.17 0.10
N LEU A 183 1.23 -15.07 0.67
CA LEU A 183 1.92 -13.78 0.69
C LEU A 183 3.24 -13.84 1.47
N LEU A 184 3.27 -14.45 2.66
CA LEU A 184 4.50 -14.57 3.44
C LEU A 184 5.54 -15.43 2.71
N VAL A 185 5.10 -16.60 2.21
CA VAL A 185 5.97 -17.52 1.49
C VAL A 185 6.51 -16.85 0.23
N GLY A 186 5.66 -16.14 -0.51
CA GLY A 186 6.06 -15.36 -1.69
C GLY A 186 7.09 -14.26 -1.36
N THR A 187 6.90 -13.52 -0.26
CA THR A 187 7.86 -12.50 0.17
C THR A 187 9.19 -13.11 0.60
N VAL A 188 9.19 -14.20 1.39
CA VAL A 188 10.40 -14.89 1.84
C VAL A 188 11.17 -15.47 0.65
N VAL A 189 10.47 -16.13 -0.28
CA VAL A 189 11.07 -16.70 -1.50
C VAL A 189 11.61 -15.60 -2.40
N GLY A 190 10.85 -14.53 -2.62
CA GLY A 190 11.25 -13.38 -3.42
C GLY A 190 12.49 -12.66 -2.85
N TRP A 191 12.54 -12.49 -1.53
CA TRP A 191 13.70 -11.89 -0.85
C TRP A 191 14.92 -12.80 -0.87
N GLY A 192 14.73 -14.12 -0.68
CA GLY A 192 15.83 -15.09 -0.80
C GLY A 192 16.46 -15.08 -2.19
N TYR A 193 15.64 -15.10 -3.24
CA TYR A 193 16.13 -15.07 -4.63
C TYR A 193 16.72 -13.71 -5.01
N GLY A 194 16.08 -12.61 -4.63
CA GLY A 194 16.56 -11.24 -4.88
C GLY A 194 17.85 -10.94 -4.10
N GLY A 195 17.96 -11.39 -2.86
CA GLY A 195 19.15 -11.27 -2.02
C GLY A 195 20.34 -12.03 -2.60
N TYR A 196 20.12 -13.26 -3.08
CA TYR A 196 21.17 -14.04 -3.75
C TYR A 196 21.67 -13.35 -5.04
N ALA A 197 20.76 -12.79 -5.84
CA ALA A 197 21.11 -12.04 -7.04
C ALA A 197 21.86 -10.72 -6.73
N PHE A 198 21.48 -10.02 -5.65
CA PHE A 198 22.14 -8.78 -5.23
C PHE A 198 23.55 -9.05 -4.66
N LEU A 199 23.71 -10.11 -3.86
CA LEU A 199 25.01 -10.52 -3.32
C LEU A 199 26.01 -10.89 -4.43
N HIS A 200 25.54 -11.62 -5.45
CA HIS A 200 26.35 -12.00 -6.60
C HIS A 200 26.74 -10.81 -7.50
N HIS A 201 25.92 -9.75 -7.54
CA HIS A 201 26.21 -8.53 -8.32
C HIS A 201 27.19 -7.58 -7.63
N THR A 202 27.19 -7.52 -6.29
CA THR A 202 28.14 -6.73 -5.49
C THR A 202 29.51 -7.41 -5.43
N TYR A 203 29.55 -8.75 -5.35
CA TYR A 203 30.79 -9.54 -5.40
C TYR A 203 31.57 -9.35 -6.73
N ARG A 204 30.86 -9.11 -7.84
CA ARG A 204 31.44 -8.85 -9.17
C ARG A 204 31.95 -7.42 -9.40
N ARG A 205 31.76 -6.50 -8.47
CA ARG A 205 32.31 -5.12 -8.53
C ARG A 205 33.55 -4.91 -7.66
N VAL A 206 33.83 -5.86 -6.75
CA VAL A 206 34.96 -5.80 -5.82
C VAL A 206 36.17 -6.60 -6.33
N ASN A 207 35.96 -7.49 -7.31
CA ASN A 207 37.00 -8.11 -8.15
C ASN A 207 36.96 -7.52 -9.56
#